data_AF-A0A831SG67-F1
#
_entry.id   AF-A0A831SG67-F1
#
_cell.length_a   1.000
_cell.length_b   1.000
_cell.length_c   1.000
_cell.angle_alpha   90.00
_cell.angle_beta   90.00
_cell.angle_gamma   90.00
#
_symmetry.space_group_name_H-M   'P 1'
#
loop_
_entity.id
_entity.type
_entity.pdbx_description
1 polymer ?
#
loop_
_entity_poly.entity_id
_entity_poly.type
_entity_poly.pdbx_seq_one_letter_code
_entity_poly.pdbx_strand_id
1 'polypeptide(L)' 'VYVNVPAKDGKANRALIETLADFFNVKKRDIKIVSGEKSREKIVQIEI' A
#
# COMPACT_ATOMS: atom_id res chain seq x y z
N VAL A 1 9.22 -1.07 -9.73
CA VAL A 1 8.40 -2.30 -9.77
C VAL A 1 7.05 -1.94 -10.39
N TYR A 2 6.71 -2.46 -11.57
CA TYR A 2 5.41 -2.22 -12.20
C TYR A 2 4.50 -3.43 -11.99
N VAL A 3 3.38 -3.23 -11.31
CA VAL A 3 2.38 -4.27 -11.03
C VAL A 3 1.17 -4.00 -11.92
N ASN A 4 1.03 -4.79 -12.99
CA ASN A 4 -0.08 -4.70 -13.94
C ASN A 4 -1.20 -5.66 -13.50
N VAL A 5 -2.02 -5.24 -12.54
CA VAL A 5 -3.23 -6.01 -12.15
C VAL A 5 -4.38 -5.03 -11.97
N PRO A 6 -5.53 -5.24 -12.63
CA PRO A 6 -6.72 -4.45 -12.33
C PRO A 6 -7.12 -4.69 -10.87
N ALA A 7 -7.27 -3.60 -10.13
CA ALA A 7 -7.53 -3.62 -8.70
C ALA A 7 -8.88 -4.31 -8.41
N LYS A 8 -8.82 -5.60 -8.04
CA LYS A 8 -9.56 -6.02 -6.85
C LYS A 8 -8.88 -5.29 -5.70
N ASP A 9 -9.27 -4.04 -5.44
CA ASP A 9 -8.62 -3.09 -4.53
C ASP A 9 -8.14 -3.73 -3.22
N GLY A 10 -8.93 -4.66 -2.67
CA GLY A 10 -8.59 -5.39 -1.46
C GLY A 10 -7.34 -6.27 -1.51
N LYS A 11 -6.94 -6.84 -2.66
CA LYS A 11 -5.73 -7.68 -2.76
C LYS A 11 -4.47 -6.86 -3.00
N ALA A 12 -4.55 -5.84 -3.86
CA ALA A 12 -3.42 -4.97 -4.18
C ALA A 12 -3.03 -4.11 -2.98
N ASN A 13 -4.01 -3.55 -2.26
CA ASN A 13 -3.74 -2.70 -1.09
C ASN A 13 -3.14 -3.52 0.06
N ARG A 14 -3.60 -4.76 0.25
CA ARG A 14 -3.00 -5.68 1.23
C ARG A 14 -1.55 -6.00 0.89
N ALA A 15 -1.26 -6.45 -0.33
CA ALA A 15 0.10 -6.77 -0.74
C ALA A 15 1.06 -5.57 -0.61
N LEU A 16 0.58 -4.36 -0.93
CA LEU A 16 1.35 -3.13 -0.77
C LEU A 16 1.65 -2.85 0.71
N ILE A 17 0.64 -2.90 1.58
CA ILE A 17 0.80 -2.67 3.01
C ILE A 17 1.73 -3.72 3.63
N GLU A 18 1.63 -4.99 3.23
CA GLU A 18 2.53 -6.05 3.70
C GLU A 18 3.97 -5.79 3.30
N THR A 19 4.21 -5.50 2.01
CA THR A 19 5.56 -5.21 1.50
C THR A 19 6.18 -4.01 2.21
N LEU A 20 5.39 -2.96 2.44
CA LEU A 20 5.87 -1.75 3.13
C LEU A 20 6.09 -2.00 4.62
N ALA A 21 5.24 -2.79 5.28
CA ALA A 21 5.39 -3.15 6.69
C ALA A 21 6.69 -3.94 6.93
N ASP A 22 6.97 -4.93 6.07
CA ASP A 22 8.21 -5.71 6.14
C ASP A 22 9.44 -4.84 5.81
N PHE A 23 9.35 -3.98 4.79
CA PHE A 23 10.48 -3.12 4.38
C PHE A 23 10.85 -2.07 5.44
N PHE A 24 9.85 -1.42 6.04
CA PHE A 24 10.06 -0.38 7.06
C PHE A 24 10.06 -0.93 8.50
N ASN A 25 9.79 -2.23 8.68
CA ASN A 25 9.67 -2.89 9.98
C ASN A 25 8.66 -2.22 10.93
N VAL A 26 7.54 -1.75 10.36
CA VAL A 26 6.44 -1.08 11.06
C VAL A 26 5.19 -1.95 11.05
N LYS A 27 4.23 -1.71 11.95
CA LYS A 27 3.00 -2.52 11.95
C LYS A 27 2.11 -2.08 10.79
N LYS A 28 1.40 -3.04 10.19
CA LYS A 28 0.44 -2.79 9.09
C LYS A 28 -0.60 -1.70 9.42
N ARG A 29 -0.95 -1.54 10.70
CA ARG A 29 -1.90 -0.51 11.19
C ARG A 29 -1.35 0.92 11.10
N ASP A 30 -0.02 1.05 11.08
CA ASP A 30 0.68 2.33 11.03
C ASP A 30 0.89 2.78 9.56
N ILE A 31 0.48 1.96 8.59
CA ILE A 31 0.53 2.25 7.15
C ILE A 31 -0.88 2.53 6.65
N LYS A 32 -1.10 3.73 6.12
CA LYS A 32 -2.38 4.16 5.54
C LYS A 32 -2.20 4.68 4.13
N ILE A 33 -3.05 4.25 3.22
CA ILE A 33 -3.15 4.88 1.90
C ILE A 33 -3.99 6.15 2.10
N VAL A 34 -3.37 7.31 1.92
CA VAL A 34 -4.03 8.62 2.12
C VAL A 34 -4.57 9.19 0.82
N SER A 35 -4.07 8.73 -0.33
CA SER A 35 -4.59 9.13 -1.64
C SER A 35 -4.23 8.12 -2.73
N GLY A 36 -4.99 8.13 -3.83
CA GLY A 36 -4.72 7.31 -5.00
C GLY A 36 -5.39 5.94 -5.00
N GLU A 37 -6.46 5.71 -4.22
CA GLU A 37 -7.20 4.43 -4.25
C GLU A 37 -7.64 4.03 -5.67
N LYS A 38 -8.00 5.01 -6.51
CA LYS A 38 -8.37 4.80 -7.92
C LYS A 38 -7.27 5.16 -8.93
N SER A 39 -6.12 5.66 -8.47
CA SER A 39 -5.03 6.11 -9.34
C SER A 39 -3.85 5.14 -9.32
N ARG A 40 -3.07 5.14 -10.40
CA ARG A 40 -1.82 4.36 -10.49
C ARG A 40 -0.77 4.84 -9.50
N GLU A 41 -0.77 6.14 -9.21
CA GLU A 41 0.09 6.77 -8.21
C GLU A 41 -0.65 6.79 -6.87
N LYS A 42 -0.07 6.11 -5.87
CA LYS A 42 -0.62 6.01 -4.52
C LYS A 42 0.26 6.77 -3.54
N ILE A 43 -0.36 7.62 -2.74
CA ILE A 43 0.32 8.28 -1.61
C ILE A 43 -0.01 7.46 -0.37
N VAL A 44 1.05 6.97 0.28
CA VAL A 44 0.97 6.16 1.49
C VAL A 44 1.65 6.91 2.62
N GLN A 45 0.94 7.07 3.73
CA GLN A 45 1.45 7.59 4.97
C GLN A 45 1.90 6.42 5.85
N ILE A 46 3.08 6.57 6.44
CA ILE A 46 3.65 5.63 7.39
C ILE A 46 3.87 6.39 8.69
N GLU A 47 3.20 5.98 9.75
CA GLU A 47 3.42 6.47 11.11
C GLU A 47 4.55 5.61 11.73
N ILE A 48 5.67 6.24 12.12
CA ILE A 48 6.86 5.57 12.68
C ILE A 48 7.05 6.04 14.12
#